data_AF-A0A182EEQ9-F1
#
_entry.id   AF-A0A182EEQ9-F1
#
_cell.length_a   1.000
_cell.length_b   1.000
_cell.length_c   1.000
_cell.angle_alpha   90.00
_cell.angle_beta   90.00
_cell.angle_gamma   90.00
#
_symmetry.space_group_name_H-M   'P 1'
#
loop_
_entity.id
_entity.type
_entity.pdbx_description
1 polymer ?
#
loop_
_entity_poly.entity_id
_entity_poly.type
_entity_poly.pdbx_seq_one_letter_code
_entity_poly.pdbx_strand_id
1 'polypeptide(L)'
;MVGFTKDLLLSNVQQTDQGLYQCIASNAVGERSIFIGLVIEAEIDSVITNLEVTVDHANAQFNLKWRLPQTMDYLEADHVMFLLNYYLSDGEYFLI
;
A
#
# COMPACT_ATOMS: atom_id res chain seq x y z
N MET A 1 -3.78 37.36 -1.75
CA MET A 1 -3.27 36.92 -3.07
C MET A 1 -3.88 35.55 -3.32
N VAL A 2 -4.72 35.39 -4.33
CA VAL A 2 -5.34 34.10 -4.66
C VAL A 2 -4.39 33.38 -5.61
N GLY A 3 -3.88 32.21 -5.21
CA GLY A 3 -3.10 31.35 -6.10
C GLY A 3 -4.02 30.60 -7.04
N PHE A 4 -3.69 30.58 -8.33
CA PHE A 4 -4.37 29.74 -9.31
C PHE A 4 -3.57 28.46 -9.50
N THR A 5 -4.21 27.31 -9.29
CA THR A 5 -3.64 26.00 -9.62
C THR A 5 -4.19 25.53 -10.97
N LYS A 6 -3.41 24.69 -11.65
CA LYS A 6 -3.85 23.97 -12.84
C LYS A 6 -3.55 22.50 -12.59
N ASP A 7 -4.60 21.71 -12.52
CA ASP A 7 -4.52 20.32 -12.09
C ASP A 7 -4.76 19.37 -13.26
N LEU A 8 -4.10 18.20 -13.23
CA LEU A 8 -4.33 17.10 -14.15
C LEU A 8 -4.88 15.93 -13.36
N LEU A 9 -6.10 15.48 -13.72
CA LEU A 9 -6.73 14.30 -13.13
C LEU A 9 -6.60 13.12 -14.10
N LEU A 10 -5.92 12.07 -13.67
CA LEU A 10 -5.94 10.76 -14.33
C LEU A 10 -6.94 9.88 -13.56
N SER A 11 -7.84 9.20 -14.26
CA SER A 11 -8.86 8.33 -13.67
C SER A 11 -8.70 6.91 -14.17
N ASN A 12 -9.08 5.92 -13.33
CA ASN A 12 -8.95 4.49 -13.63
C ASN A 12 -7.51 4.07 -13.99
N VAL A 13 -6.53 4.66 -13.29
CA VAL A 13 -5.10 4.38 -13.49
C VAL A 13 -4.78 2.90 -13.26
N GLN A 14 -3.92 2.33 -14.08
CA GLN A 14 -3.47 0.94 -14.04
C GLN A 14 -1.95 0.89 -13.86
N GLN A 15 -1.38 -0.26 -13.43
CA GLN A 15 0.08 -0.41 -13.30
C GLN A 15 0.86 -0.08 -14.58
N THR A 16 0.26 -0.26 -15.76
CA THR A 16 0.87 0.09 -17.05
C THR A 16 1.01 1.60 -17.28
N ASP A 17 0.31 2.41 -16.49
CA ASP A 17 0.41 3.88 -16.55
C ASP A 17 1.58 4.41 -15.72
N GLN A 18 2.29 3.54 -14.99
CA GLN A 18 3.49 3.95 -14.25
C GLN A 18 4.57 4.47 -15.20
N GLY A 19 5.29 5.49 -14.76
CA GLY A 19 6.36 6.06 -15.57
C GLY A 19 6.75 7.47 -15.16
N LEU A 20 7.61 8.07 -15.99
CA LEU A 20 8.06 9.44 -15.81
C LEU A 20 7.19 10.38 -16.62
N TYR A 21 6.42 11.23 -15.92
CA TYR A 21 5.55 12.22 -16.52
C TYR A 21 6.27 13.56 -16.58
N GLN A 22 6.07 14.31 -17.67
CA GLN A 22 6.63 15.64 -17.84
C GLN A 22 5.50 16.68 -17.90
N CYS A 23 5.54 17.66 -17.00
CA CYS A 23 4.69 18.83 -17.09
C CYS A 23 5.46 19.93 -17.82
N ILE A 24 4.89 20.46 -18.91
CA ILE A 24 5.51 21.49 -19.74
C ILE A 24 4.65 22.75 -19.70
N ALA A 25 5.24 23.85 -19.23
CA ALA A 25 4.65 25.17 -19.24
C ALA A 25 5.33 26.03 -20.31
N SER A 26 4.53 26.53 -21.27
CA SER A 26 5.01 27.27 -22.43
C SER A 26 4.22 28.57 -22.61
N ASN A 27 4.91 29.62 -23.05
CA ASN A 27 4.33 30.89 -23.48
C ASN A 27 5.14 31.47 -24.66
N ALA A 28 4.78 32.66 -25.13
CA ALA A 28 5.45 33.30 -26.27
C ALA A 28 6.95 33.63 -26.05
N VAL A 29 7.42 33.62 -24.80
CA VAL A 29 8.82 33.92 -24.45
C VAL A 29 9.65 32.63 -24.34
N GLY A 30 9.04 31.51 -23.95
CA GLY A 30 9.74 30.23 -23.89
C GLY A 30 9.00 29.15 -23.10
N GLU A 31 9.77 28.13 -22.70
CA GLU A 31 9.28 26.90 -22.11
C GLU A 31 10.07 26.50 -20.85
N ARG A 32 9.36 25.91 -19.88
CA ARG A 32 9.91 25.27 -18.68
C ARG A 32 9.21 23.93 -18.48
N SER A 33 9.92 22.96 -17.90
CA SER A 33 9.34 21.68 -17.56
C SER A 33 9.86 21.12 -16.24
N ILE A 34 9.05 20.23 -15.66
CA ILE A 34 9.39 19.40 -14.50
C ILE A 34 9.04 17.95 -14.80
N PHE A 35 9.77 17.03 -14.17
CA PHE A 35 9.51 15.60 -14.24
C PHE A 35 8.96 15.08 -12.91
N ILE A 36 8.00 14.18 -13.00
CA ILE A 36 7.33 13.55 -11.85
C ILE A 36 7.28 12.05 -12.12
N GLY A 37 7.80 11.25 -11.18
CA GLY A 37 7.64 9.80 -11.23
C GLY A 37 6.26 9.42 -10.70
N LEU A 38 5.46 8.74 -11.52
CA LEU A 38 4.20 8.12 -11.11
C LEU A 38 4.44 6.65 -10.82
N VAL A 39 4.19 6.25 -9.57
CA VAL A 39 4.17 4.86 -9.11
C VAL A 39 2.73 4.55 -8.73
N ILE A 40 2.22 3.41 -9.21
CA ILE A 40 0.85 2.93 -8.99
C ILE A 40 1.00 1.59 -8.31
N GLU A 41 0.78 1.59 -7.00
CA GLU A 41 0.75 0.38 -6.19
C GLU A 41 -0.53 -0.41 -6.55
N ALA A 42 -0.39 -1.72 -6.77
CA ALA A 42 -1.55 -2.56 -6.99
C ALA A 42 -2.31 -2.81 -5.69
N GLU A 43 -3.62 -3.00 -5.83
CA GLU A 43 -4.41 -3.58 -4.75
C GLU A 43 -3.86 -4.97 -4.45
N ILE A 44 -3.48 -5.18 -3.21
CA ILE A 44 -2.93 -6.45 -2.77
C ILE A 44 -4.12 -7.37 -2.52
N ASP A 45 -4.27 -8.38 -3.37
CA ASP A 45 -5.15 -9.53 -3.11
C ASP A 45 -4.59 -10.31 -1.91
N SER A 46 -4.84 -9.77 -0.71
CA SER A 46 -4.11 -10.06 0.52
C SER A 46 -4.64 -11.31 1.21
N VAL A 47 -4.71 -12.42 0.51
CA VAL A 47 -4.98 -13.71 1.17
C VAL A 47 -3.67 -14.21 1.75
N ILE A 48 -3.39 -13.86 3.00
CA ILE A 48 -2.38 -14.57 3.78
C ILE A 48 -2.78 -16.05 3.88
N THR A 49 -1.80 -16.94 3.74
CA THR A 49 -2.07 -18.40 3.77
C THR A 49 -1.28 -19.05 4.90
N ASN A 50 -1.69 -20.28 5.28
CA ASN A 50 -1.00 -21.09 6.28
C ASN A 50 -0.75 -20.35 7.60
N LEU A 51 -1.80 -19.77 8.18
CA LEU A 51 -1.74 -19.23 9.52
C LEU A 51 -1.50 -20.35 10.53
N GLU A 52 -0.32 -20.36 11.12
CA GLU A 52 0.11 -21.26 12.17
C GLU A 52 0.14 -20.51 13.51
N VAL A 53 -0.43 -21.16 14.54
CA VAL A 53 -0.45 -20.63 15.90
C VAL A 53 0.30 -21.60 16.80
N THR A 54 1.31 -21.12 17.52
CA THR A 54 1.98 -21.89 18.57
C THR A 54 1.79 -21.22 19.92
N VAL A 55 1.37 -21.98 20.93
CA VAL A 55 1.05 -21.47 22.27
C VAL A 55 2.10 -21.94 23.27
N ASP A 56 2.64 -21.01 24.03
CA ASP A 56 3.52 -21.25 25.16
C ASP A 56 2.80 -20.84 26.45
N HIS A 57 2.24 -21.85 27.13
CA HIS A 57 1.52 -21.66 28.39
C HIS A 57 2.43 -21.28 29.55
N ALA A 58 3.72 -21.64 29.52
CA ALA A 58 4.64 -21.34 30.61
C ALA A 58 4.98 -19.84 30.65
N ASN A 59 5.05 -19.20 29.48
CA ASN A 59 5.36 -17.78 29.34
C ASN A 59 4.13 -16.91 29.02
N ALA A 60 2.93 -17.50 28.96
CA ALA A 60 1.69 -16.83 28.55
C ALA A 60 1.81 -16.12 27.19
N GLN A 61 2.40 -16.81 26.21
CA GLN A 61 2.66 -16.28 24.87
C GLN A 61 1.96 -17.13 23.80
N PHE A 62 1.66 -16.50 22.67
CA PHE A 62 1.38 -17.19 21.43
C PHE A 62 2.19 -16.56 20.31
N ASN A 63 2.69 -17.37 19.39
CA ASN A 63 3.31 -16.90 18.16
C ASN A 63 2.39 -17.19 16.98
N LEU A 64 2.28 -16.20 16.11
CA LEU A 64 1.60 -16.34 14.83
C LEU A 64 2.64 -16.36 13.72
N LYS A 65 2.49 -17.29 12.79
CA LYS A 65 3.28 -17.36 11.56
C LYS A 65 2.33 -17.52 10.38
N TRP A 66 2.56 -16.80 9.30
CA TRP A 66 1.78 -16.93 8.07
C TRP A 66 2.70 -16.86 6.87
N ARG A 67 2.20 -17.28 5.70
CA ARG A 67 2.89 -17.13 4.41
C ARG A 67 2.28 -15.98 3.64
N LEU A 68 3.15 -15.13 3.09
CA LEU A 68 2.79 -14.05 2.19
C LEU A 68 2.24 -14.62 0.86
N PRO A 69 1.37 -13.88 0.16
CA PRO A 69 0.94 -14.23 -1.19
C PRO A 69 2.14 -14.49 -2.11
N GLN A 70 2.06 -15.50 -2.98
CA GLN A 70 3.16 -15.83 -3.91
C GLN A 70 3.43 -14.73 -4.94
N THR A 71 2.46 -13.84 -5.14
CA THR A 71 2.53 -12.70 -6.05
C THR A 71 3.16 -11.46 -5.40
N MET A 72 3.36 -11.47 -4.07
CA MET A 72 3.92 -10.34 -3.32
C MET A 72 5.43 -10.50 -3.20
N ASP A 73 6.18 -9.48 -3.63
CA ASP A 73 7.61 -9.43 -3.41
C ASP A 73 7.99 -8.84 -2.03
N TYR A 74 9.28 -8.88 -1.67
CA TYR A 74 9.75 -8.39 -0.37
C TYR A 74 9.60 -6.87 -0.18
N LEU A 75 9.70 -6.08 -1.25
CA LEU A 75 9.58 -4.63 -1.18
C LEU A 75 8.12 -4.25 -1.03
N GLU A 76 7.23 -4.89 -1.78
CA GLU A 76 5.79 -4.77 -1.61
C GLU A 76 5.39 -5.16 -0.19
N ALA A 77 5.87 -6.31 0.31
CA ALA A 77 5.61 -6.79 1.67
C ALA A 77 5.95 -5.77 2.78
N ASP A 78 7.03 -5.00 2.60
CA ASP A 78 7.47 -3.98 3.57
C ASP A 78 6.49 -2.80 3.69
N HIS A 79 5.69 -2.57 2.65
CA HIS A 79 4.71 -1.49 2.61
C HIS A 79 3.28 -1.97 2.99
N VAL A 80 3.11 -3.26 3.31
CA VAL A 80 1.78 -3.84 3.62
C VAL A 80 1.47 -3.79 5.10
N MET A 81 0.29 -3.27 5.41
CA MET A 81 -0.31 -3.39 6.74
C MET A 81 -1.11 -4.69 6.84
N PHE A 82 -0.78 -5.53 7.83
CA PHE A 82 -1.55 -6.73 8.16
C PHE A 82 -2.44 -6.45 9.37
N LEU A 83 -3.76 -6.61 9.22
CA LEU A 83 -4.71 -6.52 10.31
C LEU A 83 -4.96 -7.91 10.93
N LEU A 84 -4.58 -8.08 12.19
CA LEU A 84 -4.88 -9.28 12.95
C LEU A 84 -6.18 -9.10 13.73
N ASN A 85 -7.21 -9.89 13.40
CA ASN A 85 -8.43 -9.99 14.19
C ASN A 85 -8.39 -11.26 15.06
N TYR A 86 -8.61 -11.13 16.36
CA TYR A 86 -8.74 -12.26 17.27
C TYR A 86 -10.02 -12.12 18.12
N TYR A 87 -10.55 -13.25 18.55
CA TYR A 87 -11.76 -13.32 19.35
C TYR A 87 -11.50 -14.17 20.59
N LEU A 88 -11.84 -13.62 21.75
CA LEU A 88 -11.85 -14.39 22.99
C LEU A 88 -13.09 -15.29 23.00
N SER A 89 -13.00 -16.46 23.63
CA SER A 89 -14.09 -17.44 23.65
C SER A 89 -15.34 -16.96 24.39
N ASP A 90 -15.25 -15.83 25.11
CA ASP A 90 -16.34 -15.15 25.81
C ASP A 90 -17.00 -14.01 25.00
N GLY A 91 -16.48 -13.69 23.81
CA GLY A 91 -17.12 -12.78 22.85
C GLY A 91 -16.82 -11.29 23.05
N GLU A 92 -15.88 -10.90 23.92
CA GLU A 92 -15.44 -9.49 24.01
C GLU A 92 -14.34 -9.16 22.98
N TYR A 93 -14.46 -8.00 22.34
CA TYR A 93 -13.56 -7.53 21.26
C TYR A 93 -12.50 -6.56 21.79
N PHE A 94 -11.25 -6.73 21.38
CA PHE A 94 -10.18 -5.74 21.58
C PHE A 94 -9.46 -5.49 20.24
N LEU A 95 -9.34 -4.21 19.86
CA LEU A 95 -8.53 -3.75 18.72
C LEU A 95 -7.15 -3.37 19.26
N ILE A 96 -6.08 -3.92 18.67
CA ILE A 96 -4.69 -3.54 18.97
C ILE A 96 -4.07 -2.94 17.71
#